data_AF-A0A518SAW7-F1
#
_entry.id   AF-A0A518SAW7-F1
#
_cell.length_a   1.000
_cell.length_b   1.000
_cell.length_c   1.000
_cell.angle_alpha   90.00
_cell.angle_beta   90.00
_cell.angle_gamma   90.00
#
_symmetry.space_group_name_H-M   'P 1'
#
loop_
_entity.id
_entity.type
_entity.pdbx_description
1 polymer ?
#
loop_
_entity_poly.entity_id
_entity_poly.type
_entity_poly.pdbx_seq_one_letter_code
_entity_poly.pdbx_strand_id
1 'polypeptide(L)'
;MYRPDTSTGETVPSGEGPSPLDRLLGSAVGASVYDLVLVGVPLLLLAGVVIGQSVGASVTASVSAGSFGALALVAYGLFGAPPRAE
;
A
#
# COMPACT_ATOMS: atom_id res chain seq x y z
N MET A 1 18.55 16.51 -54.65
CA MET A 1 17.29 16.57 -53.89
C MET A 1 16.94 15.15 -53.46
N TYR A 2 17.06 14.85 -52.17
CA TYR A 2 16.64 13.58 -51.59
C TYR A 2 15.95 13.88 -50.26
N ARG A 3 14.69 13.49 -50.13
CA ARG A 3 13.85 13.64 -48.94
C ARG A 3 13.53 12.23 -48.47
N PRO A 4 14.06 11.74 -47.35
CA PRO A 4 13.64 10.47 -46.79
C PRO A 4 12.31 10.68 -46.06
N ASP A 5 11.29 9.92 -46.48
CA ASP A 5 10.00 9.85 -45.83
C ASP A 5 10.15 9.26 -44.43
N THR A 6 9.91 10.08 -43.41
CA THR A 6 9.68 9.62 -42.05
C THR A 6 8.29 9.00 -41.99
N SER A 7 8.21 7.71 -42.32
CA SER A 7 7.07 6.87 -41.93
C SER A 7 7.17 6.63 -40.43
N THR A 8 6.66 7.58 -39.66
CA THR A 8 6.32 7.45 -38.25
C THR A 8 5.37 6.26 -38.08
N GLY A 9 5.93 5.10 -37.77
CA GLY A 9 5.23 4.06 -37.05
C GLY A 9 4.96 4.55 -35.63
N GLU A 10 4.07 5.53 -35.48
CA GLU A 10 3.45 5.81 -34.19
C GLU A 10 2.53 4.63 -33.89
N THR A 11 3.09 3.63 -33.22
CA THR A 11 2.31 2.73 -32.39
C THR A 11 1.67 3.61 -31.33
N VAL A 12 0.43 4.04 -31.59
CA VAL A 12 -0.48 4.55 -30.58
C VAL A 12 -0.48 3.53 -29.44
N PRO A 13 0.01 3.85 -28.23
CA PRO A 13 -0.16 2.94 -27.12
C PRO A 13 -1.65 2.94 -26.80
N SER A 14 -2.32 1.89 -27.28
CA SER A 14 -3.69 1.54 -26.92
C SER A 14 -3.86 1.71 -25.42
N GLY A 15 -4.93 2.41 -25.06
CA GLY A 15 -5.22 2.80 -23.69
C GLY A 15 -5.31 1.61 -22.75
N GLU A 16 -4.24 1.39 -21.99
CA GLU A 16 -4.31 0.73 -20.70
C GLU A 16 -4.22 1.86 -19.67
N GLY A 17 -5.37 2.45 -19.32
CA GLY A 17 -5.41 3.37 -18.18
C GLY A 17 -4.83 2.65 -16.96
N PRO A 18 -4.09 3.34 -16.07
CA PRO A 18 -3.48 2.69 -14.91
C PRO A 18 -4.56 1.91 -14.18
N SER A 19 -4.28 0.63 -13.92
CA SER A 19 -5.27 -0.27 -13.34
C SER A 19 -5.81 0.36 -12.04
N PRO A 20 -7.05 0.08 -11.63
CA PRO A 20 -7.58 0.60 -10.37
C PRO A 20 -6.67 0.30 -9.19
N LEU A 21 -5.94 -0.82 -9.27
CA LEU A 21 -4.90 -1.22 -8.33
C LEU A 21 -3.65 -0.34 -8.44
N ASP A 22 -3.16 0.00 -9.64
CA ASP A 22 -2.05 0.95 -9.81
C ASP A 22 -2.42 2.37 -9.34
N ARG A 23 -3.68 2.78 -9.48
CA ARG A 23 -4.19 4.04 -8.89
C ARG A 23 -4.28 3.97 -7.37
N LEU A 24 -4.71 2.85 -6.81
CA LEU A 24 -4.73 2.64 -5.36
C LEU A 24 -3.32 2.59 -4.78
N LEU A 25 -2.41 1.86 -5.44
CA LEU A 25 -1.01 1.76 -5.07
C LEU A 25 -0.31 3.11 -5.25
N GLY A 26 -0.57 3.83 -6.35
CA GLY A 26 -0.07 5.18 -6.58
C GLY A 26 -0.63 6.22 -5.60
N SER A 27 -1.90 6.09 -5.20
CA SER A 27 -2.50 6.91 -4.14
C SER A 27 -1.92 6.57 -2.76
N ALA A 28 -1.57 5.31 -2.51
CA ALA A 28 -0.87 4.88 -1.31
C ALA A 28 0.59 5.36 -1.29
N VAL A 29 1.24 5.50 -2.45
CA VAL A 29 2.57 6.11 -2.60
C VAL A 29 2.55 7.61 -2.24
N GLY A 30 1.38 8.27 -2.31
CA GLY A 30 1.18 9.64 -1.83
C GLY A 30 0.89 9.75 -0.33
N ALA A 31 0.57 8.65 0.36
CA ALA A 31 0.37 8.66 1.79
C ALA A 31 1.73 8.68 2.50
N SER A 32 1.93 9.66 3.37
CA SER A 32 3.11 9.66 4.24
C SER A 32 3.12 8.36 5.06
N VAL A 33 4.29 7.77 5.25
CA VAL A 33 4.47 6.62 6.16
C VAL A 33 3.89 6.93 7.54
N TYR A 34 3.96 8.20 7.96
CA TYR A 34 3.34 8.70 9.17
C TYR A 34 1.81 8.52 9.17
N ASP A 35 1.13 8.92 8.09
CA ASP A 35 -0.34 8.80 7.98
C ASP A 35 -0.77 7.33 7.96
N LEU A 36 0.02 6.48 7.28
CA LEU A 36 -0.23 5.04 7.25
C LEU A 36 -0.14 4.42 8.64
N VAL A 37 0.86 4.81 9.44
CA VAL A 37 0.99 4.33 10.83
C VAL A 37 -0.13 4.89 11.71
N LEU A 38 -0.44 6.17 11.57
CA LEU A 38 -1.46 6.86 12.36
C LEU A 38 -2.84 6.21 12.20
N VAL A 39 -3.20 5.82 10.97
CA VAL A 39 -4.48 5.19 10.65
C VAL A 39 -4.41 3.66 10.81
N GLY A 40 -3.29 3.04 10.48
CA GLY A 40 -3.14 1.58 10.47
C GLY A 40 -3.14 0.96 11.86
N VAL A 41 -2.48 1.58 12.85
CA VAL A 41 -2.43 1.07 14.24
C VAL A 41 -3.81 0.89 14.87
N PRO A 42 -4.70 1.90 14.90
CA PRO A 42 -6.04 1.73 15.47
C PRO A 42 -6.88 0.71 14.67
N LEU A 43 -6.73 0.67 13.34
CA LEU A 43 -7.44 -0.31 12.51
C LEU A 43 -6.99 -1.75 12.80
N LEU A 44 -5.69 -1.99 12.99
CA LEU A 44 -5.14 -3.32 13.30
C LEU A 44 -5.60 -3.82 14.67
N LEU A 45 -5.67 -2.93 15.66
CA LEU A 45 -6.22 -3.24 16.97
C LEU A 45 -7.71 -3.58 16.89
N LEU A 46 -8.49 -2.75 16.17
CA LEU A 46 -9.91 -2.99 15.97
C LEU A 46 -10.16 -4.30 15.22
N ALA A 47 -9.40 -4.56 14.14
CA ALA A 47 -9.49 -5.80 13.37
C ALA A 47 -9.16 -7.02 14.23
N GLY A 48 -8.12 -6.94 15.06
CA GLY A 48 -7.76 -8.00 16.02
C GLY A 48 -8.93 -8.35 16.94
N VAL A 49 -9.59 -7.34 17.52
CA VAL A 49 -10.78 -7.52 18.36
C VAL A 49 -11.94 -8.11 17.57
N VAL A 50 -12.31 -7.54 16.41
CA VAL A 50 -13.44 -8.00 15.59
C VAL A 50 -13.26 -9.47 15.15
N ILE A 51 -12.08 -9.81 14.65
CA ILE A 51 -11.75 -11.18 14.23
C ILE A 51 -11.72 -12.11 15.44
N GLY A 52 -11.12 -11.67 16.55
CA GLY A 52 -11.05 -12.46 17.76
C GLY A 52 -12.43 -12.78 18.33
N GLN A 53 -13.34 -11.81 18.35
CA GLN A 53 -14.73 -12.05 18.77
C GLN A 53 -15.48 -12.98 17.83
N SER A 54 -15.24 -12.93 16.51
CA SER A 54 -15.94 -13.81 15.56
C SER A 54 -15.54 -15.29 15.68
N VAL A 55 -14.34 -15.58 16.22
CA VAL A 55 -13.86 -16.94 16.45
C VAL A 55 -13.94 -17.38 17.93
N GLY A 56 -14.54 -16.56 18.80
CA GLY A 56 -14.67 -16.85 20.23
C GLY A 56 -13.36 -16.78 21.02
N ALA A 57 -12.35 -16.08 20.51
CA ALA A 57 -11.10 -15.85 21.23
C ALA A 57 -11.31 -14.87 22.41
N SER A 58 -10.47 -15.00 23.43
CA SER A 58 -10.46 -14.05 24.54
C SER A 58 -10.03 -12.66 24.06
N VAL A 59 -10.59 -11.62 24.67
CA VAL A 59 -10.23 -10.22 24.37
C VAL A 59 -8.73 -9.99 24.46
N THR A 60 -8.07 -10.58 25.46
CA THR A 60 -6.62 -10.50 25.63
C THR A 60 -5.85 -11.05 24.42
N ALA A 61 -6.25 -12.22 23.90
CA ALA A 61 -5.61 -12.81 22.73
C ALA A 61 -5.85 -11.96 21.47
N SER A 62 -7.05 -11.42 21.32
CA SER A 62 -7.44 -10.56 20.20
C SER A 62 -6.64 -9.25 20.16
N VAL A 63 -6.52 -8.59 21.32
CA VAL A 63 -5.74 -7.35 21.48
C VAL A 63 -4.25 -7.64 21.27
N SER A 64 -3.75 -8.77 21.76
CA SER A 64 -2.35 -9.18 21.55
C SER A 64 -2.05 -9.35 20.06
N ALA A 65 -2.91 -10.06 19.33
CA ALA A 65 -2.75 -10.26 17.88
C ALA A 65 -2.79 -8.94 17.10
N GLY A 66 -3.77 -8.07 17.40
CA GLY A 66 -3.83 -6.73 16.80
C GLY A 66 -2.60 -5.87 17.12
N SER A 67 -2.08 -5.98 18.34
CA SER A 67 -0.87 -5.28 18.77
C SER A 67 0.37 -5.77 18.03
N PHE A 68 0.51 -7.07 17.80
CA PHE A 68 1.60 -7.63 16.98
C PHE A 68 1.56 -7.09 15.55
N GLY A 69 0.37 -7.05 14.94
CA GLY A 69 0.20 -6.45 13.62
C GLY A 69 0.55 -4.96 13.59
N ALA A 70 0.10 -4.20 14.59
CA ALA A 70 0.42 -2.78 14.72
C ALA A 70 1.94 -2.54 14.90
N LEU A 71 2.62 -3.35 15.70
CA LEU A 71 4.08 -3.29 15.87
C LEU A 71 4.82 -3.60 14.57
N ALA A 72 4.35 -4.59 13.81
CA ALA A 72 4.93 -4.92 12.50
C ALA A 72 4.79 -3.75 11.51
N LEU A 73 3.63 -3.09 11.49
CA LEU A 73 3.39 -1.89 10.67
C LEU A 73 4.35 -0.75 11.07
N VAL A 74 4.50 -0.48 12.36
CA VAL A 74 5.42 0.54 12.88
C VAL A 74 6.87 0.20 12.51
N ALA A 75 7.28 -1.05 12.70
CA ALA A 75 8.61 -1.52 12.34
C ALA A 75 8.88 -1.35 10.83
N TYR A 76 7.88 -1.68 10.00
CA TYR A 76 7.97 -1.43 8.56
C TYR A 76 8.11 0.05 8.24
N GLY A 77 7.34 0.93 8.90
CA GLY A 77 7.46 2.37 8.70
C GLY A 77 8.83 2.95 9.10
N LEU A 78 9.47 2.37 10.13
CA LEU A 78 10.77 2.82 10.63
C LEU A 78 11.94 2.27 9.81
N PHE A 79 11.88 1.01 9.39
CA PHE A 79 13.03 0.28 8.84
C PHE A 79 12.83 -0.22 7.40
N GLY A 80 11.59 -0.29 6.92
CA GLY A 80 11.20 -0.96 5.68
C GLY A 80 11.20 -0.07 4.44
N ALA A 81 11.47 1.23 4.57
CA ALA A 81 11.57 2.13 3.42
C ALA A 81 12.97 2.02 2.77
N PRO A 82 13.12 1.39 1.59
CA PRO A 82 14.39 1.42 0.87
C PRO A 82 14.74 2.86 0.50
N PRO A 83 16.04 3.25 0.51
CA PRO A 83 16.46 4.57 0.08
C PRO A 83 15.99 4.78 -1.36
N ARG A 84 15.23 5.86 -1.59
CA ARG A 84 14.89 6.30 -2.94
C ARG A 84 16.17 6.82 -3.56
N ALA A 85 16.68 6.13 -4.58
CA ALA A 85 17.78 6.64 -5.39
C ALA A 85 17.25 7.88 -6.10
N GLU A 86 17.66 9.05 -5.61
CA GLU A 86 17.55 10.33 -6.34
C GLU A 86 18.62 10.40 -7.42
#